data_AF-A0A1Y3BNB9-F1
#
_entry.id   AF-A0A1Y3BNB9-F1
#
_cell.length_a   1.000
_cell.length_b   1.000
_cell.length_c   1.000
_cell.angle_alpha   90.00
_cell.angle_beta   90.00
_cell.angle_gamma   90.00
#
_symmetry.space_group_name_H-M   'P 1'
#
loop_
_entity.id
_entity.type
_entity.pdbx_description
1 polymer ?
#
loop_
_entity_poly.entity_id
_entity_poly.type
_entity_poly.pdbx_seq_one_letter_code
_entity_poly.pdbx_strand_id
1 'polypeptide(L)'
;MTMGKRIQFPIEMSLPWILIDQILTDKDASMMECILYPLDLYNDSAYYALTKFKKQFLYDEVEAEVNLCFDQFVYKLSEQIFTYYKHLAASITLDKRYRAEMTTLS
;
A
#
# COMPACT_ATOMS: atom_id res chain seq x y z
N MET A 1 -5.17 -20.23 -19.16
CA MET A 1 -6.19 -19.24 -19.60
C MET A 1 -7.53 -19.63 -19.01
N THR A 2 -8.31 -18.69 -18.47
CA THR A 2 -9.46 -18.96 -17.59
C THR A 2 -10.70 -19.52 -18.30
N MET A 3 -10.69 -19.78 -19.62
CA MET A 3 -11.81 -20.39 -20.37
C MET A 3 -13.16 -19.73 -20.07
N GLY A 4 -13.18 -18.39 -19.91
CA GLY A 4 -14.38 -17.62 -19.56
C GLY A 4 -14.86 -17.74 -18.09
N LYS A 5 -14.20 -18.54 -17.24
CA LYS A 5 -14.58 -18.72 -15.82
C LYS A 5 -14.19 -17.56 -14.91
N ARG A 6 -13.29 -16.66 -15.35
CA ARG A 6 -12.96 -15.44 -14.63
C ARG A 6 -12.99 -14.28 -15.61
N ILE A 7 -13.88 -13.34 -15.33
CA ILE A 7 -14.02 -12.09 -16.07
C ILE A 7 -12.92 -11.12 -15.63
N GLN A 8 -12.57 -11.10 -14.35
CA GLN A 8 -11.48 -10.30 -13.78
C GLN A 8 -10.73 -11.09 -12.68
N PHE A 9 -9.47 -10.74 -12.40
CA PHE A 9 -8.69 -11.30 -11.29
C PHE A 9 -8.81 -10.42 -10.03
N PRO A 10 -8.77 -11.01 -8.81
CA PRO A 10 -8.74 -10.23 -7.57
C PRO A 10 -7.53 -9.30 -7.49
N ILE A 11 -7.65 -8.19 -6.75
CA ILE A 11 -6.56 -7.20 -6.57
C ILE A 11 -5.31 -7.81 -5.91
N GLU A 12 -5.47 -8.85 -5.09
CA GLU A 12 -4.37 -9.59 -4.46
C GLU A 12 -3.47 -10.31 -5.48
N MET A 13 -3.95 -10.45 -6.72
CA MET A 13 -3.20 -11.01 -7.84
C MET A 13 -2.66 -9.92 -8.77
N SER A 14 -2.92 -8.64 -8.49
CA SER A 14 -2.46 -7.52 -9.29
C SER A 14 -1.08 -7.07 -8.86
N LEU A 15 -0.13 -7.00 -9.79
CA LEU A 15 1.26 -6.69 -9.51
C LEU A 15 1.44 -5.30 -8.85
N PRO A 16 0.83 -4.20 -9.36
CA PRO A 16 0.89 -2.90 -8.68
C PRO A 16 0.45 -3.00 -7.21
N TRP A 17 -0.66 -3.68 -6.93
CA TRP A 17 -1.17 -3.82 -5.57
C TRP A 17 -0.28 -4.68 -4.68
N ILE A 18 0.23 -5.82 -5.19
CA ILE A 18 1.14 -6.71 -4.45
C ILE A 18 2.37 -5.92 -3.97
N LEU A 19 2.95 -5.07 -4.82
CA LEU A 19 4.12 -4.26 -4.46
C LEU A 19 3.78 -3.23 -3.37
N ILE A 20 2.64 -2.55 -3.48
CA ILE A 20 2.18 -1.59 -2.46
C ILE A 20 1.93 -2.29 -1.13
N ASP A 21 1.23 -3.42 -1.16
CA ASP A 21 0.86 -4.18 0.04
C ASP A 21 2.09 -4.74 0.76
N GLN A 22 3.12 -5.16 0.02
CA GLN A 22 4.40 -5.58 0.59
C GLN A 22 5.10 -4.44 1.33
N ILE A 23 5.17 -3.24 0.75
CA ILE A 23 5.79 -2.07 1.41
C ILE A 23 5.01 -1.70 2.67
N LEU A 24 3.68 -1.69 2.60
CA LEU A 24 2.83 -1.43 3.76
C LEU A 24 2.99 -2.50 4.84
N THR A 25 3.19 -3.76 4.48
CA THR A 25 3.30 -4.85 5.45
C THR A 25 4.65 -4.85 6.15
N ASP A 26 5.75 -4.67 5.42
CA ASP A 26 7.11 -4.72 5.97
C ASP A 26 7.45 -3.47 6.80
N LYS A 27 6.83 -2.33 6.47
CA LYS A 27 7.02 -1.03 7.15
C LYS A 27 8.49 -0.59 7.18
N ASP A 28 9.29 -1.06 6.22
CA ASP A 28 10.66 -0.59 6.03
C ASP A 28 10.64 0.89 5.65
N ALA A 29 11.27 1.73 6.47
CA ALA A 29 11.36 3.17 6.26
C ALA A 29 11.99 3.52 4.91
N SER A 30 12.95 2.72 4.43
CA SER A 30 13.61 2.96 3.15
C SER A 30 12.67 2.73 1.97
N MET A 31 11.78 1.74 2.07
CA MET A 31 10.82 1.40 1.02
C MET A 31 9.57 2.29 1.08
N MET A 32 9.24 2.83 2.25
CA MET A 32 8.10 3.75 2.43
C MET A 32 8.25 5.02 1.59
N GLU A 33 9.48 5.52 1.38
CA GLU A 33 9.74 6.66 0.49
C GLU A 33 9.39 6.35 -0.98
N CYS A 34 9.44 5.07 -1.36
CA CYS A 34 9.20 4.58 -2.71
C CYS A 34 7.75 4.10 -2.94
N ILE A 35 6.88 4.19 -1.93
CA ILE A 35 5.53 3.58 -1.96
C ILE A 35 4.63 4.12 -3.08
N LEU A 36 4.93 5.31 -3.60
CA LEU A 36 4.18 5.93 -4.70
C LEU A 36 4.63 5.45 -6.08
N TYR A 37 5.80 4.84 -6.23
CA TYR A 37 6.26 4.35 -7.55
C TYR A 37 5.39 3.21 -8.10
N PRO A 38 4.98 2.21 -7.30
CA PRO A 38 4.05 1.19 -7.81
C PRO A 38 2.67 1.74 -8.19
N LEU A 39 2.22 2.85 -7.59
CA LEU A 39 0.98 3.51 -8.01
C LEU A 39 1.09 4.08 -9.44
N ASP A 40 2.29 4.48 -9.87
CA ASP A 40 2.51 4.99 -11.23
C ASP A 40 2.35 3.92 -12.31
N LEU A 41 2.48 2.64 -11.96
CA LEU A 41 2.20 1.53 -12.88
C LEU A 41 0.73 1.52 -13.34
N TYR A 42 -0.19 2.05 -12.52
CA TYR A 42 -1.58 2.24 -12.94
C TYR A 42 -1.71 3.32 -14.02
N ASN A 43 -0.91 4.39 -13.94
CA ASN A 43 -0.89 5.44 -14.96
C ASN A 43 -0.38 4.88 -16.29
N ASP A 44 0.69 4.09 -16.26
CA ASP A 44 1.22 3.40 -17.44
C ASP A 44 0.18 2.46 -18.06
N SER A 45 -0.51 1.69 -17.22
CA SER A 45 -1.53 0.72 -17.65
C SER A 45 -2.74 1.42 -18.28
N ALA A 46 -3.23 2.49 -17.66
CA ALA A 46 -4.31 3.33 -18.17
C ALA A 46 -3.94 4.00 -19.50
N TYR A 47 -2.73 4.56 -19.59
CA TYR A 47 -2.22 5.16 -20.82
C TYR A 47 -2.13 4.14 -21.95
N TYR A 48 -1.63 2.94 -21.68
CA TYR A 48 -1.52 1.88 -22.67
C TYR A 48 -2.90 1.37 -23.12
N ALA A 49 -3.84 1.24 -22.20
CA ALA A 49 -5.23 0.86 -22.50
C ALA A 49 -5.90 1.81 -23.49
N LEU A 50 -5.73 3.12 -23.30
CA LEU A 50 -6.34 4.15 -24.15
C LEU A 50 -5.58 4.37 -25.46
N THR A 51 -4.25 4.41 -25.43
CA THR A 51 -3.46 4.83 -26.61
C THR A 51 -3.04 3.68 -27.52
N LYS A 52 -2.69 2.52 -26.94
CA LYS A 52 -2.17 1.36 -27.68
C LYS A 52 -3.27 0.35 -27.96
N PHE A 53 -3.97 -0.11 -26.92
CA PHE A 53 -5.06 -1.07 -27.09
C PHE A 53 -6.34 -0.43 -27.63
N LYS A 54 -6.57 0.86 -27.31
CA LYS A 54 -7.76 1.62 -27.70
C LYS A 54 -9.05 0.91 -27.28
N LYS A 55 -9.06 0.37 -26.05
CA LYS A 55 -10.19 -0.34 -25.46
C LYS A 55 -10.63 0.36 -24.18
N GLN A 56 -11.84 0.88 -24.18
CA GLN A 56 -12.41 1.58 -23.02
C GLN A 56 -12.60 0.64 -21.84
N PHE A 57 -13.11 -0.58 -22.05
CA PHE A 57 -13.32 -1.54 -20.97
C PHE A 57 -12.04 -1.88 -20.18
N LEU A 58 -10.86 -1.85 -20.82
CA LEU A 58 -9.58 -2.07 -20.13
C LEU A 58 -9.23 -0.88 -19.22
N TYR A 59 -9.55 0.34 -19.65
CA TYR A 59 -9.39 1.53 -18.83
C TYR A 59 -10.37 1.53 -17.65
N ASP A 60 -11.64 1.17 -17.91
CA ASP A 60 -12.67 1.08 -16.86
C ASP A 60 -12.28 0.05 -15.78
N GLU A 61 -11.70 -1.09 -16.17
CA GLU A 61 -11.17 -2.09 -15.23
C GLU A 61 -9.99 -1.55 -14.41
N VAL A 62 -9.05 -0.83 -15.04
CA VAL A 62 -7.91 -0.20 -14.35
C VAL A 62 -8.39 0.87 -13.36
N GLU A 63 -9.33 1.72 -13.76
CA GLU A 63 -9.91 2.75 -12.91
C GLU A 63 -10.61 2.14 -11.70
N ALA A 64 -11.44 1.11 -11.91
CA ALA A 64 -12.12 0.40 -10.83
C ALA A 64 -11.14 -0.25 -9.85
N GLU A 65 -10.04 -0.82 -10.35
CA GLU A 65 -9.00 -1.41 -9.51
C GLU A 65 -8.26 -0.35 -8.68
N VAL A 66 -7.83 0.75 -9.31
CA VAL A 66 -7.17 1.86 -8.63
C VAL A 66 -8.04 2.41 -7.52
N ASN A 67 -9.34 2.62 -7.79
CA ASN A 67 -10.25 3.18 -6.81
C ASN A 67 -10.31 2.32 -5.53
N LEU A 68 -10.43 1.00 -5.68
CA LEU A 68 -10.45 0.07 -4.55
C LEU A 68 -9.09 0.00 -3.83
N CYS A 69 -7.99 -0.09 -4.58
CA CYS A 69 -6.64 -0.15 -4.02
C CYS A 69 -6.27 1.14 -3.27
N PHE A 70 -6.68 2.29 -3.80
CA PHE A 70 -6.38 3.59 -3.21
C PHE A 70 -7.10 3.78 -1.87
N ASP A 71 -8.36 3.36 -1.76
CA ASP A 71 -9.09 3.37 -0.48
C ASP A 71 -8.36 2.53 0.59
N GLN A 72 -7.90 1.33 0.21
CA GLN A 72 -7.15 0.45 1.12
C GLN A 72 -5.77 1.02 1.48
N PHE A 73 -5.09 1.64 0.52
CA PHE A 73 -3.82 2.30 0.71
C PHE A 73 -3.94 3.44 1.73
N VAL A 74 -4.91 4.34 1.55
CA VAL A 74 -5.13 5.48 2.45
C VAL A 74 -5.46 4.99 3.86
N TYR A 75 -6.31 3.98 3.99
CA TYR A 75 -6.66 3.39 5.29
C TYR A 75 -5.41 2.85 6.01
N LYS A 76 -4.67 1.94 5.37
CA LYS A 76 -3.50 1.28 5.95
C LYS A 76 -2.39 2.28 6.29
N LEU A 77 -2.09 3.21 5.38
CA LEU A 77 -1.06 4.22 5.59
C LEU A 77 -1.42 5.15 6.76
N SER A 78 -2.68 5.60 6.83
CA SER A 78 -3.15 6.47 7.90
C SER A 78 -3.06 5.80 9.28
N GLU A 79 -3.47 4.52 9.36
CA GLU A 79 -3.38 3.72 10.59
C GLU A 79 -1.91 3.58 11.04
N GLN A 80 -0.99 3.34 10.10
CA GLN A 80 0.43 3.20 10.38
C GLN A 80 1.06 4.50 10.87
N ILE A 81 0.79 5.62 10.19
CA ILE A 81 1.28 6.94 10.59
C ILE A 81 0.78 7.26 12.00
N PHE A 82 -0.52 7.10 12.26
CA PHE A 82 -1.09 7.37 13.57
C PHE A 82 -0.45 6.50 14.66
N THR A 83 -0.33 5.19 14.42
CA THR A 83 0.26 4.25 15.37
C THR A 83 1.72 4.59 15.66
N TYR A 84 2.51 4.91 14.64
CA TYR A 84 3.91 5.32 14.78
C TYR A 84 4.05 6.55 15.68
N TYR A 85 3.32 7.63 15.39
CA TYR A 85 3.41 8.86 16.17
C TYR A 85 2.82 8.71 17.59
N LYS A 86 1.79 7.89 17.76
CA LYS A 86 1.26 7.54 19.09
C LYS A 86 2.32 6.83 19.94
N HIS A 87 3.02 5.86 19.38
CA HIS A 87 4.12 5.17 20.07
C HIS A 87 5.29 6.12 20.36
N LEU A 88 5.65 6.98 19.41
CA LEU A 88 6.69 7.98 19.60
C LEU A 88 6.35 8.92 20.75
N ALA A 89 5.14 9.50 20.75
CA ALA A 89 4.69 10.39 21.83
C ALA A 89 4.67 9.67 23.19
N ALA A 90 4.10 8.46 23.27
CA ALA A 90 4.11 7.64 24.48
C ALA A 90 5.55 7.36 24.95
N SER A 91 6.48 7.15 24.02
CA SER A 91 7.88 6.94 24.36
C SER A 91 8.54 8.22 24.91
N ILE A 92 8.23 9.38 24.37
CA ILE A 92 8.77 10.66 24.86
C ILE A 92 8.24 10.97 26.27
N THR A 93 6.97 10.63 26.54
CA THR A 93 6.31 10.88 27.83
C THR A 93 6.69 9.88 28.92
N LEU A 94 7.09 8.65 28.57
CA LEU A 94 7.47 7.63 29.56
C LEU A 94 8.68 8.08 30.40
N ASP A 95 8.58 7.94 31.72
CA ASP A 95 9.63 8.36 32.64
C ASP A 95 10.96 7.63 32.37
N LYS A 96 12.05 8.39 32.36
CA LYS A 96 13.40 7.89 32.04
C LYS A 96 13.91 6.91 33.09
N ARG A 97 13.49 7.07 34.36
CA ARG A 97 13.86 6.15 35.45
C ARG A 97 13.23 4.78 35.24
N TYR A 98 11.93 4.76 34.95
CA TYR A 98 11.19 3.52 34.65
C TYR A 98 11.76 2.77 33.44
N ARG A 99 12.17 3.52 32.42
CA ARG A 99 12.82 2.98 31.21
C ARG A 99 14.19 2.36 31.51
N ALA A 100 14.97 2.97 32.41
CA ALA A 100 16.28 2.44 32.83
C ALA A 100 16.15 1.18 33.69
N GLU A 101 15.16 1.13 34.60
CA GLU A 101 14.88 -0.05 35.43
C GLU A 101 14.49 -1.27 34.57
N MET A 102 13.66 -1.08 33.54
CA MET A 102 13.30 -2.18 32.64
C MET A 102 14.50 -2.74 31.83
N THR A 103 15.44 -1.90 31.41
CA THR A 103 16.65 -2.36 30.70
C THR A 103 17.63 -3.10 31.61
N THR A 104 17.63 -2.83 32.92
CA THR A 104 18.46 -3.57 33.90
C THR A 104 17.88 -4.92 34.33
N LEU A 105 16.59 -5.16 34.04
CA LEU A 105 15.87 -6.40 34.37
C LEU A 105 15.82 -7.41 33.21
N SER A 106 16.32 -7.06 32.02
CA SER A 106 16.46 -7.94 30.85
C SER A 106 17.89 -8.45 30.71
#